data_AF-A0A957M2N0-F1
#
_entry.id   AF-A0A957M2N0-F1
#
_cell.length_a   1.000
_cell.length_b   1.000
_cell.length_c   1.000
_cell.angle_alpha   90.00
_cell.angle_beta   90.00
_cell.angle_gamma   90.00
#
_symmetry.space_group_name_H-M   'P 1'
#
loop_
_entity.id
_entity.type
_entity.pdbx_description
1 polymer ?
#
loop_
_entity_poly.entity_id
_entity_poly.type
_entity_poly.pdbx_seq_one_letter_code
_entity_poly.pdbx_strand_id
1 'polypeptide(L)'
;PDDVRACAARTLELATAAHMPEYVATARANLAWLAWRAGDLAAVDDHGRAALALWAELEPGHPSTPYQWTALWPLLAAEASRGALQQAVVCARTLLLPTQQRLPAALADPLARAVDAHRAGDLPSAQQWLQQALDAATRQHYL
;
A
#
# COMPACT_ATOMS: atom_id res chain seq x y z
N PRO A 1 -5.81 -5.06 16.17
CA PRO A 1 -5.28 -5.18 17.55
C PRO A 1 -5.07 -3.77 18.11
N ASP A 2 -5.74 -3.45 19.22
CA ASP A 2 -5.79 -2.09 19.75
C ASP A 2 -4.40 -1.51 20.06
N ASP A 3 -3.42 -2.37 20.38
CA ASP A 3 -2.02 -2.01 20.56
C ASP A 3 -1.41 -1.36 19.30
N VAL A 4 -1.73 -1.86 18.10
CA VAL A 4 -1.22 -1.29 16.84
C VAL A 4 -1.78 0.11 16.62
N ARG A 5 -3.05 0.33 16.96
CA ARG A 5 -3.69 1.65 16.83
C ARG A 5 -3.06 2.66 17.79
N ALA A 6 -2.90 2.27 19.06
CA ALA A 6 -2.28 3.12 20.07
C ALA A 6 -0.82 3.47 19.71
N CYS A 7 -0.04 2.47 19.29
CA CYS A 7 1.33 2.68 18.85
C CYS A 7 1.42 3.56 17.61
N ALA A 8 0.61 3.31 16.58
CA ALA A 8 0.63 4.12 15.35
C ALA A 8 0.22 5.57 15.62
N ALA A 9 -0.81 5.81 16.43
CA ALA A 9 -1.24 7.16 16.81
C ALA A 9 -0.15 7.88 17.63
N ARG A 10 0.47 7.18 18.58
CA ARG A 10 1.54 7.75 19.42
C ARG A 10 2.80 8.07 18.60
N THR A 11 3.18 7.17 17.69
CA THR A 11 4.30 7.41 16.77
C THR A 11 4.01 8.60 15.87
N LEU A 12 2.78 8.71 15.34
CA LEU A 12 2.39 9.85 14.52
C LEU A 12 2.57 11.17 15.28
N GLU A 13 2.04 11.27 16.49
CA GLU A 13 2.15 12.46 17.34
C GLU A 13 3.61 12.84 17.61
N LEU A 14 4.42 11.90 18.10
CA LEU A 14 5.80 12.15 18.48
C LEU A 14 6.71 12.44 17.27
N ALA A 15 6.57 11.68 16.19
CA ALA A 15 7.37 11.88 14.98
C ALA A 15 7.03 13.20 14.28
N THR A 16 5.76 13.62 14.31
CA THR A 16 5.37 14.95 13.82
C THR A 16 6.01 16.06 14.66
N ALA A 17 5.95 15.97 15.98
CA ALA A 17 6.59 16.96 16.87
C ALA A 17 8.12 17.00 16.68
N ALA A 18 8.74 15.86 16.38
CA ALA A 18 10.17 15.72 16.16
C ALA A 18 10.61 15.99 14.70
N HIS A 19 9.69 16.31 13.79
CA HIS A 19 9.97 16.53 12.36
C HIS A 19 10.68 15.35 11.69
N MET A 20 10.21 14.12 11.95
CA MET A 20 10.75 12.89 11.37
C MET A 20 9.79 12.31 10.30
N PRO A 21 9.82 12.84 9.06
CA PRO A 21 8.84 12.52 8.02
C PRO A 21 8.75 11.02 7.68
N GLU A 22 9.85 10.27 7.78
CA GLU A 22 9.91 8.83 7.56
C GLU A 22 9.08 8.03 8.58
N TYR A 23 9.05 8.48 9.84
CA TYR A 23 8.26 7.84 10.90
C TYR A 23 6.81 8.30 10.85
N VAL A 24 6.55 9.54 10.45
CA VAL A 24 5.18 10.01 10.15
C VAL A 24 4.58 9.20 9.01
N ALA A 25 5.33 8.97 7.92
CA ALA A 25 4.89 8.15 6.80
C ALA A 25 4.57 6.71 7.23
N THR A 26 5.47 6.09 8.00
CA THR A 26 5.29 4.72 8.51
C THR A 26 4.07 4.61 9.44
N ALA A 27 3.88 5.57 10.34
CA ALA A 27 2.72 5.61 11.22
C ALA A 27 1.41 5.74 10.43
N ARG A 28 1.37 6.63 9.43
CA ARG A 28 0.21 6.78 8.53
C ARG A 28 -0.05 5.52 7.72
N ALA A 29 0.96 4.86 7.18
CA ALA A 29 0.76 3.60 6.46
C ALA A 29 0.10 2.51 7.32
N ASN A 30 0.51 2.38 8.59
CA ASN A 30 -0.13 1.46 9.54
C ASN A 30 -1.58 1.86 9.86
N LEU A 31 -1.87 3.17 9.96
CA LEU A 31 -3.24 3.65 10.13
C LEU A 31 -4.11 3.36 8.91
N ALA A 32 -3.56 3.46 7.69
CA ALA A 32 -4.26 3.06 6.46
C ALA A 32 -4.61 1.57 6.48
N TRP A 33 -3.69 0.71 6.94
CA TRP A 33 -3.95 -0.72 7.09
C TRP A 33 -5.05 -1.01 8.14
N LEU A 34 -5.03 -0.31 9.28
CA LEU A 34 -6.08 -0.40 10.29
C LEU A 34 -7.44 0.11 9.79
N ALA A 35 -7.45 1.15 8.96
CA ALA A 35 -8.65 1.69 8.33
C ALA A 35 -9.25 0.68 7.34
N TRP A 36 -8.41 0.05 6.52
CA TRP A 36 -8.83 -1.00 5.59
C TRP A 36 -9.48 -2.17 6.34
N ARG A 37 -8.83 -2.63 7.41
CA ARG A 37 -9.34 -3.64 8.35
C ARG A 37 -10.71 -3.30 8.95
N ALA A 38 -11.00 -2.00 9.12
CA ALA A 38 -12.26 -1.50 9.66
C ALA A 38 -13.31 -1.21 8.57
N GLY A 39 -12.97 -1.37 7.29
CA GLY A 39 -13.83 -1.01 6.16
C GLY A 39 -13.94 0.49 5.90
N ASP A 40 -13.11 1.32 6.56
CA ASP A 40 -13.11 2.78 6.39
C ASP A 40 -12.22 3.17 5.20
N LEU A 41 -12.79 3.07 4.00
CA LEU A 41 -12.06 3.36 2.76
C LEU A 41 -11.63 4.84 2.66
N ALA A 42 -12.34 5.77 3.31
CA ALA A 42 -11.97 7.18 3.30
C ALA A 42 -10.67 7.40 4.11
N ALA A 43 -10.58 6.78 5.30
CA ALA A 43 -9.36 6.82 6.10
C ALA A 43 -8.19 6.05 5.46
N VAL A 44 -8.46 5.00 4.67
CA VAL A 44 -7.41 4.34 3.84
C VAL A 44 -6.77 5.35 2.89
N ASP A 45 -7.58 6.14 2.17
CA ASP A 45 -7.05 7.13 1.23
C ASP A 45 -6.28 8.23 1.95
N ASP A 46 -6.84 8.82 3.00
CA ASP A 46 -6.19 9.91 3.74
C ASP A 46 -4.81 9.48 4.27
N HIS A 47 -4.79 8.38 5.01
CA HIS A 47 -3.56 7.92 5.62
C HIS A 47 -2.57 7.34 4.59
N GLY A 48 -3.06 6.52 3.66
CA GLY A 48 -2.21 5.85 2.68
C GLY A 48 -1.54 6.83 1.73
N ARG A 49 -2.30 7.80 1.19
CA ARG A 49 -1.77 8.78 0.24
C ARG A 49 -0.84 9.78 0.93
N ALA A 50 -1.17 10.21 2.14
CA ALA A 50 -0.27 11.06 2.93
C ALA A 50 1.05 10.36 3.26
N ALA A 51 1.03 9.05 3.56
CA ALA A 51 2.27 8.28 3.74
C ALA A 51 3.13 8.27 2.48
N LEU A 52 2.54 7.99 1.32
CA LEU A 52 3.25 7.98 0.03
C LEU A 52 3.80 9.36 -0.35
N ALA A 53 3.07 10.44 -0.06
CA ALA A 53 3.54 11.81 -0.30
C ALA A 53 4.79 12.12 0.54
N LEU A 54 4.77 11.81 1.84
CA LEU A 54 5.92 12.01 2.73
C LEU A 54 7.14 11.19 2.29
N TRP A 55 6.94 9.92 1.90
CA TRP A 55 8.04 9.11 1.37
C TRP A 55 8.60 9.64 0.04
N ALA A 56 7.80 10.32 -0.78
CA ALA A 56 8.26 10.90 -2.04
C ALA A 56 9.13 12.16 -1.84
N GLU A 57 9.03 12.81 -0.67
CA GLU A 57 9.86 13.96 -0.29
C GLU A 57 11.21 13.55 0.31
N LEU A 58 11.40 12.27 0.66
CA LEU A 58 12.66 11.79 1.18
C LEU A 58 13.70 11.59 0.07
N GLU A 59 14.97 11.65 0.46
CA GLU A 59 16.08 11.35 -0.44
C GLU A 59 15.94 9.96 -1.09
N PRO A 60 16.27 9.82 -2.39
CA PRO A 60 16.27 8.54 -3.06
C PRO A 60 17.10 7.50 -2.31
N GLY A 61 16.50 6.34 -2.02
CA GLY A 61 17.18 5.27 -1.27
C GLY A 61 17.15 5.43 0.25
N HIS A 62 16.39 6.39 0.79
CA HIS A 62 16.16 6.48 2.23
C HIS A 62 15.65 5.14 2.80
N PRO A 63 16.15 4.65 3.96
CA PRO A 63 15.89 3.29 4.46
C PRO A 63 14.41 2.91 4.66
N SER A 64 13.52 3.88 4.82
CA SER A 64 12.07 3.65 4.97
C SER A 64 11.32 3.46 3.64
N THR A 65 11.88 3.94 2.52
CA THR A 65 11.21 3.95 1.20
C THR A 65 10.97 2.57 0.58
N PRO A 66 11.71 1.49 0.93
CA PRO A 66 11.36 0.14 0.49
C PRO A 66 10.09 -0.44 1.13
N TYR A 67 9.58 0.18 2.20
CA TYR A 67 8.45 -0.33 2.99
C TYR A 67 7.10 0.32 2.63
N GLN A 68 7.00 0.99 1.48
CA GLN A 68 5.74 1.61 1.03
C GLN A 68 4.63 0.58 0.81
N TRP A 69 4.95 -0.71 0.72
CA TRP A 69 3.98 -1.81 0.64
C TRP A 69 2.93 -1.74 1.77
N THR A 70 3.30 -1.21 2.94
CA THR A 70 2.39 -1.05 4.09
C THR A 70 1.23 -0.08 3.82
N ALA A 71 1.42 0.91 2.94
CA ALA A 71 0.36 1.80 2.46
C ALA A 71 -0.24 1.33 1.13
N LEU A 72 0.58 0.75 0.25
CA LEU A 72 0.17 0.37 -1.11
C LEU A 72 -0.81 -0.80 -1.12
N TRP A 73 -0.69 -1.79 -0.22
CA TRP A 73 -1.66 -2.90 -0.17
C TRP A 73 -3.07 -2.42 0.24
N PRO A 74 -3.25 -1.65 1.33
CA PRO A 74 -4.55 -1.06 1.67
C PRO A 74 -5.13 -0.21 0.54
N LEU A 75 -4.31 0.65 -0.09
CA LEU A 75 -4.75 1.47 -1.22
C LEU A 75 -5.16 0.61 -2.41
N LEU A 76 -4.37 -0.39 -2.80
CA LEU A 76 -4.71 -1.31 -3.89
C LEU A 76 -6.06 -1.98 -3.63
N ALA A 77 -6.28 -2.47 -2.42
CA ALA A 77 -7.54 -3.10 -2.02
C ALA A 77 -8.73 -2.12 -2.05
N ALA A 78 -8.54 -0.88 -1.57
CA ALA A 78 -9.56 0.15 -1.63
C ALA A 78 -9.91 0.53 -3.07
N GLU A 79 -8.93 0.74 -3.94
CA GLU A 79 -9.15 1.05 -5.36
C GLU A 79 -9.84 -0.10 -6.09
N ALA A 80 -9.43 -1.34 -5.83
CA ALA A 80 -10.08 -2.52 -6.39
C ALA A 80 -11.55 -2.62 -5.96
N SER A 81 -11.86 -2.38 -4.68
CA SER A 81 -13.22 -2.42 -4.14
C SER A 81 -14.16 -1.38 -4.78
N ARG A 82 -13.60 -0.25 -5.24
CA ARG A 82 -14.33 0.83 -5.93
C ARG A 82 -14.45 0.62 -7.44
N GLY A 83 -13.85 -0.45 -7.98
CA GLY A 83 -13.74 -0.65 -9.42
C GLY A 83 -12.77 0.32 -10.11
N ALA A 84 -11.92 1.02 -9.36
CA ALA A 84 -10.94 1.99 -9.84
C ALA A 84 -9.68 1.26 -10.37
N LEU A 85 -9.86 0.51 -11.47
CA LEU A 85 -8.85 -0.39 -12.01
C LEU A 85 -7.52 0.30 -12.32
N GLN A 86 -7.57 1.48 -12.95
CA GLN A 86 -6.38 2.25 -13.29
C GLN A 86 -5.56 2.58 -12.04
N GLN A 87 -6.22 3.01 -10.97
CA GLN A 87 -5.58 3.37 -9.70
C GLN A 87 -5.03 2.14 -8.97
N ALA A 88 -5.75 1.02 -9.00
CA ALA A 88 -5.27 -0.25 -8.45
C ALA A 88 -4.02 -0.76 -9.19
N VAL A 89 -3.98 -0.65 -10.53
CA VAL A 89 -2.80 -1.00 -11.34
C VAL A 89 -1.63 -0.06 -11.06
N VAL A 90 -1.86 1.23 -10.79
CA VAL A 90 -0.79 2.12 -10.34
C VAL A 90 -0.18 1.62 -9.04
N CYS A 91 -0.98 1.22 -8.05
CA CYS A 91 -0.47 0.64 -6.81
C CYS A 91 0.33 -0.65 -7.07
N ALA A 92 -0.18 -1.55 -7.92
CA ALA A 92 0.50 -2.78 -8.30
C ALA A 92 1.85 -2.53 -8.96
N ARG A 93 1.93 -1.54 -9.87
CA ARG A 93 3.19 -1.15 -10.50
C ARG A 93 4.20 -0.62 -9.48
N THR A 94 3.75 0.21 -8.54
CA THR A 94 4.63 0.76 -7.50
C THR A 94 5.18 -0.34 -6.60
N LEU A 95 4.35 -1.31 -6.19
CA LEU A 95 4.75 -2.49 -5.40
C LEU A 95 5.86 -3.33 -6.07
N LEU A 96 5.94 -3.30 -7.40
CA LEU A 96 6.91 -4.05 -8.20
C LEU A 96 8.18 -3.27 -8.55
N LEU A 97 8.30 -2.01 -8.14
CA LEU A 97 9.50 -1.23 -8.43
C LEU A 97 10.74 -1.86 -7.75
N PRO A 98 11.92 -1.85 -8.39
CA PRO A 98 13.14 -2.39 -7.79
C PRO A 98 13.58 -1.68 -6.50
N THR A 99 13.08 -0.46 -6.26
CA THR A 99 13.32 0.33 -5.04
C THR A 99 12.48 -0.15 -3.86
N GLN A 100 11.47 -0.99 -4.08
CA GLN A 100 10.65 -1.59 -3.03
C GLN A 100 11.32 -2.83 -2.42
N GLN A 101 10.92 -3.16 -1.19
CA GLN A 101 11.26 -4.45 -0.62
C GLN A 101 10.74 -5.56 -1.53
N ARG A 102 11.61 -6.51 -1.87
CA ARG A 102 11.26 -7.64 -2.73
C ARG A 102 10.12 -8.44 -2.12
N LEU A 103 9.01 -8.51 -2.84
CA LEU A 103 7.87 -9.34 -2.47
C LEU A 103 8.14 -10.82 -2.77
N PRO A 104 7.56 -11.75 -1.99
CA PRO A 104 7.48 -13.17 -2.37
C PRO A 104 6.83 -13.35 -3.75
N ALA A 105 7.26 -14.35 -4.51
CA ALA A 105 6.74 -14.63 -5.85
C ALA A 105 5.21 -14.81 -5.87
N ALA A 106 4.66 -15.43 -4.82
CA ALA A 106 3.21 -15.61 -4.65
C ALA A 106 2.41 -14.29 -4.60
N LEU A 107 3.06 -13.15 -4.29
CA LEU A 107 2.46 -11.82 -4.36
C LEU A 107 2.88 -11.10 -5.65
N ALA A 108 4.15 -11.19 -6.04
CA ALA A 108 4.69 -10.46 -7.19
C ALA A 108 4.12 -10.94 -8.54
N ASP A 109 3.96 -12.25 -8.72
CA ASP A 109 3.50 -12.84 -9.98
C ASP A 109 2.09 -12.38 -10.40
N PRO A 110 1.05 -12.44 -9.54
CA PRO A 110 -0.27 -11.95 -9.92
C PRO A 110 -0.29 -10.42 -10.12
N LEU A 111 0.51 -9.65 -9.36
CA LEU A 111 0.65 -8.21 -9.62
C LEU A 111 1.24 -7.94 -11.00
N ALA A 112 2.30 -8.66 -11.39
CA ALA A 112 2.95 -8.49 -12.69
C ALA A 112 1.98 -8.82 -13.84
N ARG A 113 1.24 -9.93 -13.72
CA ARG A 113 0.21 -10.31 -14.71
C ARG A 113 -0.92 -9.30 -14.81
N ALA A 114 -1.34 -8.70 -13.70
CA ALA A 114 -2.34 -7.63 -13.71
C ALA A 114 -1.85 -6.40 -14.50
N VAL A 115 -0.61 -5.99 -14.25
CA VAL A 115 0.02 -4.86 -14.95
C VAL A 115 0.15 -5.13 -16.45
N ASP A 116 0.56 -6.33 -16.84
CA ASP A 116 0.74 -6.69 -18.24
C ASP A 116 -0.60 -6.83 -18.98
N ALA A 117 -1.60 -7.44 -18.35
CA ALA A 117 -2.97 -7.49 -18.90
C ALA A 117 -3.54 -6.08 -19.11
N HIS A 118 -3.36 -5.19 -18.13
CA HIS A 118 -3.80 -3.80 -18.24
C HIS A 118 -3.10 -3.06 -19.39
N ARG A 119 -1.78 -3.25 -19.56
CA ARG A 119 -1.02 -2.67 -20.69
C ARG A 119 -1.51 -3.19 -22.05
N ALA A 120 -1.94 -4.45 -22.10
CA ALA A 120 -2.51 -5.05 -23.31
C ALA A 120 -3.97 -4.64 -23.57
N GLY A 121 -4.60 -3.87 -22.67
CA GLY A 121 -6.02 -3.49 -22.77
C GLY A 121 -7.00 -4.58 -22.33
N ASP A 122 -6.50 -5.70 -21.80
CA ASP A 122 -7.33 -6.79 -21.26
C ASP A 122 -7.73 -6.47 -19.81
N LEU A 123 -8.72 -5.57 -19.68
CA LEU A 123 -9.22 -5.11 -18.39
C LEU A 123 -9.83 -6.24 -17.53
N PRO A 124 -10.61 -7.20 -18.09
CA PRO A 124 -11.11 -8.33 -17.33
C PRO A 124 -9.99 -9.19 -16.70
N SER A 125 -8.96 -9.53 -17.49
CA SER A 125 -7.81 -10.27 -16.94
C SER A 125 -7.05 -9.45 -15.90
N ALA A 126 -6.88 -8.14 -16.12
CA ALA A 126 -6.23 -7.26 -15.15
C ALA A 126 -6.95 -7.27 -13.80
N GLN A 127 -8.28 -7.16 -13.80
CA GLN A 127 -9.09 -7.25 -12.58
C GLN A 127 -8.96 -8.62 -11.90
N GLN A 128 -9.03 -9.71 -12.67
CA GLN A 128 -8.89 -11.06 -12.12
C GLN A 128 -7.52 -11.26 -11.46
N TRP A 129 -6.44 -10.78 -12.08
CA TRP A 129 -5.09 -10.90 -11.51
C TRP A 129 -4.90 -10.02 -10.27
N LEU A 130 -5.47 -8.80 -10.23
CA LEU A 130 -5.47 -7.99 -9.02
C LEU A 130 -6.21 -8.67 -7.86
N GLN A 131 -7.35 -9.30 -8.13
CA GLN A 131 -8.07 -10.04 -7.10
C GLN A 131 -7.23 -11.20 -6.56
N GLN A 132 -6.54 -11.95 -7.43
CA GLN A 132 -5.62 -13.01 -6.99
C GLN A 132 -4.46 -12.47 -6.14
N ALA A 133 -3.93 -11.30 -6.47
CA ALA A 133 -2.89 -10.65 -5.68
C ALA A 133 -3.39 -10.25 -4.29
N LEU A 134 -4.61 -9.71 -4.19
CA LEU A 134 -5.26 -9.35 -2.92
C LEU A 134 -5.55 -10.58 -2.05
N ASP A 135 -6.04 -11.67 -2.65
CA ASP A 135 -6.28 -12.91 -1.93
C ASP A 135 -4.95 -13.51 -1.41
N ALA A 136 -3.88 -13.42 -2.21
CA ALA A 136 -2.55 -13.87 -1.80
C ALA A 136 -1.95 -13.01 -0.68
N ALA A 137 -2.15 -11.68 -0.74
CA ALA A 137 -1.74 -10.75 0.30
C ALA A 137 -2.45 -11.03 1.62
N THR A 138 -3.75 -11.32 1.57
CA THR A 138 -4.56 -11.70 2.74
C THR A 138 -4.05 -13.01 3.38
N ARG A 139 -3.79 -14.04 2.56
CA ARG A 139 -3.26 -15.33 3.05
C ARG A 139 -1.86 -15.22 3.66
N GLN A 140 -1.06 -14.23 3.23
CA GLN A 140 0.29 -13.99 3.73
C GLN A 140 0.37 -12.86 4.76
N HIS A 141 -0.77 -12.38 5.26
CA HIS A 141 -0.87 -11.36 6.31
C HIS A 141 -0.28 -9.99 5.95
N TYR A 142 -0.27 -9.65 4.65
CA TYR A 142 -0.02 -8.28 4.17
C TYR A 142 -1.28 -7.40 4.24
N LEU A 143 -2.45 -8.04 4.25
CA LEU A 143 -3.78 -7.49 4.47
C LEU A 143 -4.46 -8.36 5.54
#